data_AF-A0A8J5GBY3-F1
#
_entry.id   AF-A0A8J5GBY3-F1
#
_cell.length_a   1.000
_cell.length_b   1.000
_cell.length_c   1.000
_cell.angle_alpha   90.00
_cell.angle_beta   90.00
_cell.angle_gamma   90.00
#
_symmetry.space_group_name_H-M   'P 1'
#
loop_
_entity.id
_entity.type
_entity.pdbx_description
1 polymer ?
#
loop_
_entity_poly.entity_id
_entity_poly.type
_entity_poly.pdbx_seq_one_letter_code
_entity_poly.pdbx_strand_id
1 'polypeptide(L)'
;MASVKACAPYFYMIVSQCTYAGSSILDKLALGQGLSALVFVVYRHLIAMLILAPLAYVLERNRRPSFSFGVMLKIFILAMLGITIQQNVYYVGLHLISPTIASALGNVIPAFTFLLAIVLRMEKLNLKTVRGRAKLAGAIFCITGALIFTFWKGDAWLKGSALMLFGYFACSVSLVLQASICEIYPAKLTMNAVMCFFAALQSSALSLIFERNASSWRMFPLFTHLILCIVFVWFTNLKYSRVEIDEVRFEWAECMLDYI
;
A
#
# COMPACT_ATOMS: atom_id res chain seq x y z
N MET A 1 -5.18 -13.43 29.88
CA MET A 1 -5.60 -12.32 28.98
C MET A 1 -4.42 -11.47 28.45
N ALA A 2 -3.32 -11.27 29.20
CA ALA A 2 -2.15 -10.51 28.73
C ALA A 2 -1.43 -11.15 27.51
N SER A 3 -1.27 -12.48 27.50
CA SER A 3 -0.63 -13.20 26.38
C SER A 3 -1.43 -13.11 25.05
N VAL A 4 -2.77 -13.11 25.10
CA VAL A 4 -3.62 -12.98 23.89
C VAL A 4 -3.48 -11.60 23.26
N LYS A 5 -3.31 -10.54 24.07
CA LYS A 5 -3.06 -9.18 23.56
C LYS A 5 -1.67 -9.05 22.91
N ALA A 6 -0.65 -9.70 23.46
CA ALA A 6 0.71 -9.71 22.89
C ALA A 6 0.81 -10.45 21.55
N CYS A 7 -0.02 -11.47 21.33
CA CYS A 7 -0.03 -12.23 20.07
C CYS A 7 -0.93 -11.63 18.98
N ALA A 8 -1.85 -10.72 19.34
CA ALA A 8 -2.76 -10.06 18.42
C ALA A 8 -2.07 -9.41 17.19
N PRO A 9 -0.99 -8.61 17.33
CA PRO A 9 -0.36 -7.97 16.17
C PRO A 9 0.25 -8.97 15.18
N TYR A 10 0.91 -10.02 15.68
CA TYR A 10 1.45 -11.09 14.83
C TYR A 10 0.34 -11.83 14.08
N PHE A 11 -0.78 -12.11 14.74
CA PHE A 11 -1.95 -12.69 14.08
C PHE A 11 -2.49 -11.75 12.98
N TYR A 12 -2.63 -10.45 13.25
CA TYR A 12 -3.02 -9.47 12.23
C TYR A 12 -2.01 -9.34 11.10
N MET A 13 -0.71 -9.52 11.35
CA MET A 13 0.33 -9.59 10.33
C MET A 13 0.14 -10.79 9.40
N ILE A 14 -0.02 -11.99 9.97
CA ILE A 14 -0.23 -13.22 9.21
C ILE A 14 -1.49 -13.11 8.36
N VAL A 15 -2.62 -12.75 8.98
CA VAL A 15 -3.90 -12.61 8.26
C VAL A 15 -3.74 -11.60 7.12
N SER A 16 -3.10 -10.46 7.35
CA SER A 16 -2.86 -9.44 6.32
C SER A 16 -1.96 -9.92 5.17
N GLN A 17 -1.01 -10.82 5.41
CA GLN A 17 -0.14 -11.38 4.36
C GLN A 17 -0.87 -12.46 3.56
N CYS A 18 -1.58 -13.37 4.24
CA CYS A 18 -2.42 -14.37 3.60
C CYS A 18 -3.51 -13.73 2.76
N THR A 19 -4.06 -12.64 3.30
CA THR A 19 -4.86 -11.67 2.60
C THR A 19 -4.02 -11.25 1.39
N TYR A 20 -3.05 -10.33 1.48
CA TYR A 20 -2.33 -9.75 0.33
C TYR A 20 -2.00 -10.76 -0.81
N ALA A 21 -1.49 -11.94 -0.47
CA ALA A 21 -1.24 -13.03 -1.41
C ALA A 21 -2.49 -13.48 -2.18
N GLY A 22 -3.61 -13.73 -1.50
CA GLY A 22 -4.88 -14.10 -2.12
C GLY A 22 -5.38 -13.08 -3.13
N SER A 23 -5.35 -11.78 -2.81
CA SER A 23 -5.75 -10.74 -3.79
C SER A 23 -4.84 -10.70 -5.00
N SER A 24 -3.52 -10.90 -4.85
CA SER A 24 -2.61 -10.89 -6.00
C SER A 24 -2.93 -11.99 -7.03
N ILE A 25 -3.43 -13.14 -6.56
CA ILE A 25 -3.88 -14.26 -7.41
C ILE A 25 -5.21 -13.91 -8.08
N LEU A 26 -6.18 -13.42 -7.31
CA LEU A 26 -7.49 -13.01 -7.84
C LEU A 26 -7.35 -11.88 -8.88
N ASP A 27 -6.49 -10.90 -8.61
CA ASP A 27 -6.19 -9.81 -9.52
C ASP A 27 -5.58 -10.35 -10.82
N LYS A 28 -4.62 -11.29 -10.77
CA LYS A 28 -4.07 -11.93 -11.96
C LYS A 28 -5.11 -12.73 -12.76
N LEU A 29 -6.04 -13.41 -12.08
CA LEU A 29 -7.15 -14.11 -12.73
C LEU A 29 -8.09 -13.14 -13.43
N ALA A 30 -8.44 -12.02 -12.78
CA ALA A 30 -9.29 -10.97 -13.35
C ALA A 30 -8.65 -10.37 -14.61
N LEU A 31 -7.36 -10.06 -14.55
CA LEU A 31 -6.58 -9.56 -15.67
C LEU A 31 -6.45 -10.58 -16.82
N GLY A 32 -6.40 -11.88 -16.49
CA GLY A 32 -6.35 -12.97 -17.49
C GLY A 32 -7.64 -13.16 -18.28
N GLN A 33 -8.78 -12.70 -17.76
CA GLN A 33 -10.09 -12.76 -18.43
C GLN A 33 -10.35 -11.56 -19.36
N GLY A 34 -9.34 -10.70 -19.59
CA GLY A 34 -9.42 -9.57 -20.50
C GLY A 34 -9.91 -8.27 -19.87
N LEU A 35 -9.95 -8.18 -18.53
CA LEU A 35 -10.24 -6.92 -17.84
C LEU A 35 -9.07 -5.94 -18.00
N SER A 36 -9.35 -4.71 -18.43
CA SER A 36 -8.31 -3.67 -18.50
C SER A 36 -7.80 -3.32 -17.09
N ALA A 37 -6.48 -3.35 -16.93
CA ALA A 37 -5.80 -3.03 -15.67
C ALA A 37 -6.15 -1.63 -15.14
N LEU A 38 -6.27 -0.63 -16.03
CA LEU A 38 -6.55 0.75 -15.63
C LEU A 38 -8.00 0.90 -15.13
N VAL A 39 -8.95 0.31 -15.86
CA VAL A 39 -10.37 0.31 -15.50
C VAL A 39 -10.59 -0.44 -14.17
N PHE A 40 -9.86 -1.53 -13.95
CA PHE A 40 -9.89 -2.27 -12.68
C PHE A 40 -9.51 -1.39 -11.48
N VAL A 41 -8.45 -0.58 -11.61
CA VAL A 41 -8.02 0.35 -10.55
C VAL A 41 -9.11 1.38 -10.23
N VAL A 42 -9.79 1.90 -11.25
CA VAL A 42 -10.89 2.87 -11.07
C VAL A 42 -12.02 2.28 -10.23
N TYR A 43 -12.55 1.13 -10.63
CA TYR A 43 -13.66 0.48 -9.93
C TYR A 43 -13.27 0.11 -8.49
N ARG A 44 -12.05 -0.38 -8.29
CA ARG A 44 -11.54 -0.75 -6.96
C ARG A 44 -11.59 0.43 -5.97
N HIS A 45 -11.14 1.61 -6.39
CA HIS A 45 -11.11 2.78 -5.51
C HIS A 45 -12.47 3.44 -5.32
N LEU A 46 -13.33 3.41 -6.34
CA LEU A 46 -14.70 3.91 -6.21
C LEU A 46 -15.48 3.11 -5.17
N ILE A 47 -15.44 1.78 -5.22
CA ILE A 47 -16.15 0.95 -4.24
C ILE A 47 -15.49 1.06 -2.86
N ALA A 48 -14.15 1.09 -2.78
CA ALA A 48 -13.46 1.31 -1.51
C ALA A 48 -13.89 2.64 -0.87
N MET A 49 -14.00 3.71 -1.65
CA MET A 49 -14.49 5.01 -1.19
C MET A 49 -15.96 4.93 -0.73
N LEU A 50 -16.86 4.29 -1.49
CA LEU A 50 -18.27 4.13 -1.12
C LEU A 50 -18.47 3.36 0.19
N ILE A 51 -17.59 2.41 0.50
CA ILE A 51 -17.62 1.65 1.76
C ILE A 51 -16.95 2.42 2.90
N LEU A 52 -15.76 3.00 2.66
CA LEU A 52 -14.98 3.69 3.69
C LEU A 52 -15.59 5.03 4.10
N ALA A 53 -16.20 5.78 3.19
CA ALA A 53 -16.77 7.09 3.48
C ALA A 53 -17.86 7.08 4.58
N PRO A 54 -18.91 6.22 4.53
CA PRO A 54 -19.91 6.17 5.60
C PRO A 54 -19.31 5.67 6.92
N LEU A 55 -18.37 4.73 6.88
CA LEU A 55 -17.69 4.22 8.07
C LEU A 55 -16.79 5.29 8.71
N ALA A 56 -16.02 6.02 7.91
CA ALA A 56 -15.22 7.16 8.33
C ALA A 56 -16.10 8.22 8.99
N TYR A 57 -17.25 8.53 8.38
CA TYR A 57 -18.21 9.45 8.97
C TYR A 57 -18.72 8.94 10.32
N VAL A 58 -19.17 7.69 10.43
CA VAL A 58 -19.74 7.19 11.70
C VAL A 58 -18.69 7.03 12.80
N LEU A 59 -17.51 6.47 12.49
CA LEU A 59 -16.48 6.14 13.48
C LEU A 59 -15.63 7.34 13.91
N GLU A 60 -15.37 8.28 12.99
CA GLU A 60 -14.47 9.42 13.24
C GLU A 60 -15.18 10.78 13.30
N ARG A 61 -16.52 10.84 13.20
CA ARG A 61 -17.29 12.11 13.25
C ARG A 61 -16.86 13.07 14.36
N ASN A 62 -16.52 12.54 15.53
CA ASN A 62 -16.18 13.34 16.71
C ASN A 62 -14.69 13.69 16.82
N ARG A 63 -13.82 13.07 16.01
CA ARG A 63 -12.35 13.22 16.07
C ARG A 63 -11.78 13.87 14.81
N ARG A 64 -12.64 14.24 13.85
CA ARG A 64 -12.25 14.70 12.51
C ARG A 64 -11.82 16.18 12.53
N PRO A 65 -10.56 16.50 12.22
CA PRO A 65 -10.15 17.89 11.97
C PRO A 65 -10.76 18.40 10.66
N SER A 66 -10.94 19.71 10.54
CA SER A 66 -11.28 20.35 9.28
C SER A 66 -10.15 20.21 8.26
N PHE A 67 -10.48 20.00 6.99
CA PHE A 67 -9.49 19.98 5.92
C PHE A 67 -9.04 21.41 5.56
N SER A 68 -7.77 21.71 5.81
CA SER A 68 -7.10 22.86 5.17
C SER A 68 -6.66 22.49 3.76
N PHE A 69 -6.61 23.48 2.85
CA PHE A 69 -6.15 23.29 1.47
C PHE A 69 -4.77 22.62 1.41
N GLY A 70 -3.84 23.00 2.30
CA GLY A 70 -2.50 22.39 2.35
C GLY A 70 -2.52 20.91 2.73
N VAL A 71 -3.40 20.50 3.65
CA VAL A 71 -3.58 19.08 4.00
C VAL A 71 -4.19 18.32 2.83
N MET A 72 -5.18 18.92 2.16
CA MET A 72 -5.83 18.32 1.01
C MET A 72 -4.85 18.09 -0.15
N LEU A 73 -3.95 19.06 -0.41
CA LEU A 73 -2.89 18.92 -1.42
C LEU A 73 -1.89 17.81 -1.05
N LYS A 74 -1.49 17.72 0.22
CA LYS A 74 -0.63 16.62 0.70
C LYS A 74 -1.29 15.25 0.49
N ILE A 75 -2.59 15.13 0.81
CA ILE A 75 -3.36 13.89 0.60
C ILE A 75 -3.50 13.57 -0.89
N PHE A 76 -3.67 14.58 -1.75
CA PHE A 76 -3.73 14.40 -3.20
C PHE A 76 -2.41 13.82 -3.77
N ILE A 77 -1.26 14.37 -3.35
CA ILE A 77 0.07 13.87 -3.74
C ILE A 77 0.28 12.45 -3.18
N LEU A 78 -0.14 12.21 -1.94
CA LEU A 78 -0.05 10.91 -1.30
C LEU A 78 -0.86 9.85 -2.06
N ALA A 79 -2.09 10.18 -2.48
CA ALA A 79 -2.92 9.31 -3.31
C ALA A 79 -2.29 9.06 -4.69
N MET A 80 -1.69 10.10 -5.29
CA MET A 80 -1.03 9.97 -6.59
C MET A 80 0.14 8.98 -6.54
N LEU A 81 1.03 9.11 -5.55
CA LEU A 81 2.20 8.24 -5.40
C LEU A 81 1.82 6.85 -4.90
N GLY A 82 1.11 6.79 -3.78
CA GLY A 82 0.85 5.55 -3.03
C GLY A 82 -0.28 4.70 -3.58
N ILE A 83 -1.15 5.27 -4.41
CA ILE A 83 -2.28 4.55 -4.99
C ILE A 83 -2.21 4.59 -6.51
N THR A 84 -2.31 5.76 -7.13
CA THR A 84 -2.49 5.86 -8.59
C THR A 84 -1.28 5.32 -9.34
N ILE A 85 -0.08 5.88 -9.11
CA ILE A 85 1.14 5.42 -9.79
C ILE A 85 1.44 3.98 -9.37
N GLN A 86 1.45 3.71 -8.07
CA GLN A 86 1.78 2.40 -7.52
C GLN A 86 0.87 1.29 -8.09
N GLN A 87 -0.45 1.42 -7.98
CA GLN A 87 -1.35 0.34 -8.39
C GLN A 87 -1.43 0.18 -9.91
N ASN A 88 -1.48 1.28 -10.68
CA ASN A 88 -1.54 1.15 -12.14
C ASN A 88 -0.27 0.48 -12.68
N VAL A 89 0.91 0.87 -12.19
CA VAL A 89 2.18 0.25 -12.58
C VAL A 89 2.26 -1.21 -12.09
N TYR A 90 1.79 -1.49 -10.87
CA TYR A 90 1.71 -2.85 -10.32
C TYR A 90 0.88 -3.77 -11.22
N TYR A 91 -0.32 -3.35 -11.65
CA TYR A 91 -1.20 -4.20 -12.46
C TYR A 91 -0.68 -4.42 -13.88
N VAL A 92 -0.07 -3.39 -14.49
CA VAL A 92 0.64 -3.57 -15.78
C VAL A 92 1.82 -4.53 -15.62
N GLY A 93 2.61 -4.40 -14.55
CA GLY A 93 3.68 -5.34 -14.23
C GLY A 93 3.16 -6.76 -13.98
N LEU A 94 2.06 -6.90 -13.25
CA LEU A 94 1.40 -8.16 -12.94
C LEU A 94 0.86 -8.86 -14.20
N HIS A 95 0.54 -8.15 -15.28
CA HIS A 95 0.26 -8.80 -16.56
C HIS A 95 1.48 -9.55 -17.11
N LEU A 96 2.67 -8.97 -16.97
CA LEU A 96 3.92 -9.47 -17.55
C LEU A 96 4.56 -10.59 -16.72
N ILE A 97 4.34 -10.60 -15.40
CA ILE A 97 4.93 -11.59 -14.49
C ILE A 97 3.88 -12.35 -13.69
N SER A 98 4.30 -13.32 -12.87
CA SER A 98 3.39 -14.07 -12.01
C SER A 98 3.14 -13.37 -10.66
N PRO A 99 2.01 -13.65 -9.99
CA PRO A 99 1.74 -13.17 -8.62
C PRO A 99 2.85 -13.53 -7.62
N THR A 100 3.51 -14.68 -7.82
CA THR A 100 4.62 -15.14 -6.99
C THR A 100 5.82 -14.20 -7.09
N ILE A 101 6.21 -13.80 -8.30
CA ILE A 101 7.35 -12.89 -8.51
C ILE A 101 6.98 -11.49 -8.01
N ALA A 102 5.77 -11.03 -8.34
CA ALA A 102 5.21 -9.79 -7.83
C ALA A 102 5.32 -9.69 -6.31
N SER A 103 4.91 -10.74 -5.60
CA SER A 103 4.98 -10.82 -4.13
C SER A 103 6.42 -10.86 -3.62
N ALA A 104 7.31 -11.61 -4.29
CA ALA A 104 8.73 -11.67 -3.92
C ALA A 104 9.42 -10.31 -4.06
N LEU A 105 9.18 -9.60 -5.17
CA LEU A 105 9.68 -8.24 -5.38
C LEU A 105 9.11 -7.26 -4.35
N GLY A 106 7.88 -7.46 -3.88
CA GLY A 106 7.25 -6.62 -2.86
C GLY A 106 8.00 -6.57 -1.53
N ASN A 107 8.85 -7.56 -1.23
CA ASN A 107 9.70 -7.54 -0.04
C ASN A 107 10.76 -6.41 -0.06
N VAL A 108 10.96 -5.73 -1.20
CA VAL A 108 11.84 -4.57 -1.29
C VAL A 108 11.24 -3.31 -0.64
N ILE A 109 9.92 -3.23 -0.47
CA ILE A 109 9.22 -2.06 0.10
C ILE A 109 9.80 -1.65 1.47
N PRO A 110 9.95 -2.54 2.48
CA PRO A 110 10.55 -2.17 3.75
C PRO A 110 12.01 -1.71 3.61
N ALA A 111 12.79 -2.30 2.69
CA ALA A 111 14.17 -1.90 2.43
C ALA A 111 14.25 -0.48 1.85
N PHE A 112 13.44 -0.16 0.84
CA PHE A 112 13.33 1.19 0.28
C PHE A 112 12.85 2.21 1.32
N THR A 113 11.84 1.85 2.11
CA THR A 113 11.31 2.72 3.18
C THR A 113 12.38 3.04 4.21
N PHE A 114 13.15 2.03 4.64
CA PHE A 114 14.27 2.21 5.55
C PHE A 114 15.38 3.10 4.97
N LEU A 115 15.75 2.90 3.70
CA LEU A 115 16.74 3.75 3.03
C LEU A 115 16.27 5.21 2.94
N LEU A 116 15.01 5.43 2.57
CA LEU A 116 14.41 6.76 2.55
C LEU A 116 14.41 7.41 3.94
N ALA A 117 14.09 6.65 4.99
CA ALA A 117 14.12 7.14 6.38
C ALA A 117 15.53 7.57 6.82
N ILE A 118 16.59 6.87 6.37
CA ILE A 118 17.98 7.29 6.61
C ILE A 118 18.29 8.58 5.84
N VAL A 119 17.96 8.65 4.55
CA VAL A 119 18.23 9.82 3.71
C VAL A 119 17.52 11.07 4.25
N LEU A 120 16.28 10.91 4.71
CA LEU A 120 15.48 11.96 5.32
C LEU A 120 15.84 12.23 6.80
N ARG A 121 16.86 11.56 7.33
CA ARG A 121 17.34 11.68 8.73
C ARG A 121 16.26 11.40 9.79
N MET A 122 15.23 10.65 9.44
CA MET A 122 14.21 10.17 10.37
C MET A 122 14.73 9.01 11.21
N GLU A 123 15.65 8.20 10.66
CA GLU A 123 16.26 7.05 11.32
C GLU A 123 17.77 7.28 11.49
N LYS A 124 18.30 7.11 12.71
CA LYS A 124 19.75 7.18 12.99
C LYS A 124 20.35 5.78 12.94
N LEU A 125 21.00 5.43 11.83
CA LEU A 125 21.64 4.12 11.68
C LEU A 125 22.91 4.00 12.55
N ASN A 126 22.81 3.22 13.63
CA ASN A 126 23.96 2.90 14.48
C ASN A 126 24.50 1.49 14.21
N LEU A 127 25.56 1.41 13.39
CA LEU A 127 26.22 0.16 12.99
C LEU A 127 26.98 -0.55 14.13
N LYS A 128 27.18 0.11 15.27
CA LYS A 128 27.77 -0.52 16.46
C LYS A 128 26.78 -1.48 17.14
N THR A 129 25.48 -1.24 16.96
CA THR A 129 24.42 -2.06 17.57
C THR A 129 24.10 -3.29 16.70
N VAL A 130 23.71 -4.40 17.33
CA VAL A 130 23.21 -5.59 16.62
C VAL A 130 21.96 -5.24 15.80
N ARG A 131 21.07 -4.40 16.34
CA ARG A 131 19.85 -3.94 15.66
C ARG A 131 20.16 -3.17 14.38
N GLY A 132 21.10 -2.21 14.42
CA GLY A 132 21.51 -1.45 13.24
C GLY A 132 22.13 -2.32 12.16
N ARG A 133 22.99 -3.27 12.55
CA ARG A 133 23.56 -4.27 11.62
C ARG A 133 22.48 -5.16 11.00
N ALA A 134 21.52 -5.63 11.79
CA ALA A 134 20.41 -6.45 11.31
C ALA A 134 19.51 -5.70 10.31
N LYS A 135 19.18 -4.43 10.56
CA LYS A 135 18.40 -3.59 9.63
C LYS A 135 19.12 -3.44 8.28
N LEU A 136 20.42 -3.12 8.30
CA LEU A 136 21.21 -2.97 7.08
C LEU A 136 21.35 -4.30 6.32
N ALA A 137 21.66 -5.39 7.02
CA ALA A 137 21.79 -6.71 6.41
C ALA A 137 20.48 -7.17 5.77
N GLY A 138 19.34 -6.98 6.45
CA GLY A 138 18.02 -7.28 5.90
C GLY A 138 17.69 -6.46 4.66
N ALA A 139 18.02 -5.16 4.65
CA ALA A 139 17.81 -4.29 3.49
C ALA A 139 18.66 -4.74 2.28
N ILE A 140 19.94 -5.05 2.49
CA ILE A 140 20.83 -5.58 1.45
C ILE A 140 20.26 -6.89 0.90
N PHE A 141 19.87 -7.82 1.77
CA PHE A 141 19.32 -9.11 1.36
C PHE A 141 18.06 -8.95 0.50
N CYS A 142 17.13 -8.06 0.87
CA CYS A 142 15.91 -7.80 0.10
C CYS A 142 16.21 -7.22 -1.29
N ILE A 143 17.13 -6.26 -1.38
CA ILE A 143 17.52 -5.63 -2.66
C ILE A 143 18.22 -6.65 -3.55
N THR A 144 19.18 -7.41 -3.02
CA THR A 144 19.87 -8.44 -3.78
C THR A 144 18.91 -9.51 -4.29
N GLY A 145 17.97 -9.98 -3.45
CA GLY A 145 16.94 -10.93 -3.87
C GLY A 145 16.07 -10.39 -5.00
N ALA A 146 15.63 -9.13 -4.91
CA ALA A 146 14.83 -8.50 -5.96
C ALA A 146 15.60 -8.36 -7.30
N LEU A 147 16.90 -8.04 -7.25
CA LEU A 147 17.75 -7.96 -8.44
C LEU A 147 17.90 -9.34 -9.11
N ILE A 148 18.12 -10.41 -8.34
CA ILE A 148 18.22 -11.77 -8.87
C ILE A 148 16.92 -12.16 -9.60
N PHE A 149 15.75 -11.91 -9.00
CA PHE A 149 14.47 -12.19 -9.65
C PHE A 149 14.27 -11.38 -10.94
N THR A 150 14.71 -10.13 -10.93
CA THR A 150 14.58 -9.22 -12.08
C THR A 150 15.36 -9.70 -13.30
N PHE A 151 16.54 -10.28 -13.10
CA PHE A 151 17.42 -10.74 -14.19
C PHE A 151 17.33 -12.23 -14.53
N TRP A 152 16.37 -12.97 -13.94
CA TRP A 152 16.37 -14.45 -14.02
C TRP A 152 16.03 -15.05 -15.39
N LYS A 153 14.98 -14.57 -16.09
CA LYS A 153 14.32 -15.36 -17.16
C LYS A 153 14.08 -14.68 -18.52
N GLY A 154 14.44 -13.40 -18.70
CA GLY A 154 14.40 -12.69 -20.00
C GLY A 154 13.65 -11.34 -20.03
N ASP A 155 13.52 -10.74 -21.21
CA ASP A 155 13.11 -9.33 -21.40
C ASP A 155 11.72 -8.96 -20.85
N ALA A 156 10.72 -9.85 -21.00
CA ALA A 156 9.38 -9.61 -20.47
C ALA A 156 9.38 -9.56 -18.94
N TRP A 157 10.22 -10.39 -18.30
CA TRP A 157 10.39 -10.43 -16.86
C TRP A 157 11.13 -9.20 -16.37
N LEU A 158 12.14 -8.76 -17.11
CA LEU A 158 12.87 -7.52 -16.82
C LEU A 158 11.92 -6.31 -16.87
N LYS A 159 11.14 -6.16 -17.94
CA LYS A 159 10.17 -5.05 -18.08
C LYS A 159 9.13 -5.06 -16.96
N GLY A 160 8.52 -6.21 -16.69
CA GLY A 160 7.53 -6.35 -15.62
C GLY A 160 8.11 -6.06 -14.23
N SER A 161 9.28 -6.64 -13.93
CA SER A 161 9.96 -6.42 -12.63
C SER A 161 10.40 -4.97 -12.46
N ALA A 162 10.94 -4.34 -13.50
CA ALA A 162 11.35 -2.92 -13.46
C ALA A 162 10.16 -1.99 -13.22
N LEU A 163 9.03 -2.23 -13.90
CA LEU A 163 7.78 -1.52 -13.63
C LEU A 163 7.38 -1.70 -12.16
N MET A 164 7.34 -2.93 -11.65
CA MET A 164 6.94 -3.19 -10.26
C MET A 164 7.89 -2.55 -9.24
N LEU A 165 9.20 -2.59 -9.47
CA LEU A 165 10.19 -1.93 -8.60
C LEU A 165 9.99 -0.41 -8.55
N PHE A 166 9.70 0.22 -9.70
CA PHE A 166 9.36 1.64 -9.74
C PHE A 166 8.10 1.94 -8.93
N GLY A 167 7.06 1.11 -9.08
CA GLY A 167 5.88 1.20 -8.22
C GLY A 167 6.24 1.07 -6.74
N TYR A 168 6.96 0.02 -6.35
CA TYR A 168 7.30 -0.22 -4.95
C TYR A 168 8.12 0.90 -4.33
N PHE A 169 8.97 1.55 -5.13
CA PHE A 169 9.65 2.77 -4.69
C PHE A 169 8.67 3.93 -4.45
N ALA A 170 7.72 4.18 -5.36
CA ALA A 170 6.67 5.17 -5.17
C ALA A 170 5.80 4.88 -3.93
N CYS A 171 5.51 3.60 -3.67
CA CYS A 171 4.85 3.13 -2.46
C CYS A 171 5.66 3.49 -1.21
N SER A 172 6.96 3.18 -1.18
CA SER A 172 7.83 3.52 -0.05
C SER A 172 7.90 5.02 0.21
N VAL A 173 7.98 5.86 -0.83
CA VAL A 173 7.90 7.33 -0.68
C VAL A 173 6.57 7.73 -0.05
N SER A 174 5.46 7.15 -0.53
CA SER A 174 4.13 7.44 0.01
C SER A 174 4.00 7.02 1.48
N LEU A 175 4.57 5.89 1.90
CA LEU A 175 4.53 5.44 3.29
C LEU A 175 5.25 6.40 4.23
N VAL A 176 6.42 6.91 3.82
CA VAL A 176 7.16 7.91 4.61
C VAL A 176 6.36 9.21 4.73
N LEU A 177 5.77 9.69 3.62
CA LEU A 177 4.92 10.89 3.65
C LEU A 177 3.65 10.68 4.49
N GLN A 178 3.05 9.49 4.43
CA GLN A 178 1.86 9.14 5.18
C GLN A 178 2.12 9.22 6.69
N ALA A 179 3.30 8.77 7.14
CA ALA A 179 3.70 8.88 8.55
C ALA A 179 3.67 10.34 9.02
N SER A 180 4.26 11.27 8.26
CA SER A 180 4.26 12.70 8.60
C SER A 180 2.87 13.34 8.50
N ILE A 181 2.02 12.90 7.56
CA ILE A 181 0.67 13.46 7.40
C ILE A 181 -0.27 12.98 8.52
N CYS A 182 -0.12 11.75 9.00
CA CYS A 182 -0.89 11.21 10.12
C CYS A 182 -0.67 12.00 11.43
N GLU A 183 0.51 12.61 11.63
CA GLU A 183 0.75 13.50 12.77
C GLU A 183 -0.06 14.80 12.69
N ILE A 184 -0.32 15.29 11.47
CA ILE A 184 -1.09 16.52 11.22
C ILE A 184 -2.60 16.23 11.19
N TYR A 185 -2.99 15.07 10.66
CA TYR A 185 -4.38 14.67 10.47
C TYR A 185 -4.66 13.29 11.11
N PRO A 186 -5.08 13.24 12.38
CA PRO A 186 -5.20 11.99 13.14
C PRO A 186 -6.39 11.08 12.73
N ALA A 187 -7.32 11.57 11.91
CA ALA A 187 -8.47 10.81 11.43
C ALA A 187 -8.10 9.95 10.21
N LYS A 188 -7.48 8.79 10.47
CA LYS A 188 -6.88 7.90 9.47
C LYS A 188 -7.91 7.29 8.50
N LEU A 189 -9.10 6.93 8.97
CA LEU A 189 -10.13 6.32 8.11
C LEU A 189 -10.69 7.35 7.12
N THR A 190 -10.91 8.57 7.58
CA THR A 190 -11.31 9.73 6.78
C THR A 190 -10.23 10.08 5.76
N MET A 191 -8.96 10.15 6.19
CA MET A 191 -7.83 10.38 5.29
C MET A 191 -7.80 9.34 4.16
N ASN A 192 -7.94 8.06 4.50
CA ASN A 192 -7.91 6.98 3.52
C ASN A 192 -9.12 7.01 2.56
N ALA A 193 -10.31 7.39 3.04
CA ALA A 193 -11.47 7.58 2.18
C ALA A 193 -11.24 8.72 1.17
N VAL A 194 -10.63 9.83 1.59
CA VAL A 194 -10.26 10.94 0.71
C VAL A 194 -9.14 10.55 -0.26
N MET A 195 -8.16 9.75 0.18
CA MET A 195 -7.14 9.19 -0.72
C MET A 195 -7.78 8.31 -1.81
N CYS A 196 -8.73 7.45 -1.44
CA CYS A 196 -9.45 6.61 -2.40
C CYS A 196 -10.26 7.47 -3.40
N PHE A 197 -10.87 8.55 -2.94
CA PHE A 197 -11.56 9.50 -3.82
C PHE A 197 -10.60 10.12 -4.85
N PHE A 198 -9.48 10.68 -4.41
CA PHE A 198 -8.50 11.27 -5.33
C PHE A 198 -7.87 10.24 -6.25
N ALA A 199 -7.58 9.04 -5.75
CA ALA A 199 -7.04 7.96 -6.57
C ALA A 199 -8.03 7.50 -7.64
N ALA A 200 -9.32 7.40 -7.32
CA ALA A 200 -10.36 7.10 -8.29
C ALA A 200 -10.43 8.19 -9.37
N LEU A 201 -10.39 9.46 -8.98
CA LEU A 201 -10.39 10.60 -9.92
C LEU A 201 -9.17 10.57 -10.85
N GLN A 202 -7.97 10.44 -10.28
CA GLN A 202 -6.71 10.41 -11.02
C GLN A 202 -6.62 9.18 -11.95
N SER A 203 -7.00 8.00 -11.46
CA SER A 203 -7.01 6.77 -12.25
C SER A 203 -8.08 6.79 -13.34
N SER A 204 -9.23 7.45 -13.10
CA SER A 204 -10.26 7.63 -14.13
C SER A 204 -9.74 8.52 -15.25
N ALA A 205 -9.09 9.63 -14.92
CA ALA A 205 -8.45 10.49 -15.91
C ALA A 205 -7.41 9.72 -16.73
N LEU A 206 -6.55 8.94 -16.07
CA LEU A 206 -5.56 8.10 -16.73
C LEU A 206 -6.23 7.06 -17.65
N SER A 207 -7.23 6.34 -17.14
CA SER A 207 -7.93 5.31 -17.90
C SER A 207 -8.67 5.90 -19.10
N LEU A 208 -9.30 7.07 -18.99
CA LEU A 208 -9.97 7.71 -20.12
C LEU A 208 -8.99 8.14 -21.23
N ILE A 209 -7.74 8.46 -20.87
CA ILE A 209 -6.70 8.82 -21.83
C ILE A 209 -6.24 7.59 -22.62
N PHE A 210 -5.98 6.47 -21.93
CA PHE A 210 -5.40 5.25 -22.52
C PHE A 210 -6.44 4.25 -23.04
N GLU A 211 -7.61 4.16 -22.41
CA GLU A 211 -8.70 3.20 -22.68
C GLU A 211 -9.95 3.94 -23.17
N ARG A 212 -9.85 4.47 -24.40
CA ARG A 212 -10.94 5.23 -25.05
C ARG A 212 -12.12 4.35 -25.50
N ASN A 213 -11.93 3.03 -25.54
CA ASN A 213 -12.94 2.10 -26.03
C ASN A 213 -13.96 1.78 -24.93
N ALA A 214 -15.25 2.02 -25.20
CA ALA A 214 -16.34 1.70 -24.27
C ALA A 214 -16.43 0.19 -23.93
N SER A 215 -15.88 -0.68 -24.79
CA SER A 215 -15.79 -2.12 -24.53
C SER A 215 -14.88 -2.46 -23.35
N SER A 216 -13.81 -1.68 -23.11
CA SER A 216 -12.89 -1.88 -21.97
C SER A 216 -13.56 -1.57 -20.62
N TRP A 217 -14.64 -0.78 -20.64
CA TRP A 217 -15.43 -0.40 -19.46
C TRP A 217 -16.54 -1.39 -19.13
N ARG A 218 -16.75 -2.43 -19.96
CA ARG A 218 -17.75 -3.46 -19.71
C ARG A 218 -17.36 -4.25 -18.47
N MET A 219 -18.13 -4.05 -17.40
CA MET A 219 -18.06 -4.87 -16.20
C MET A 219 -18.58 -6.28 -16.54
N PHE A 220 -17.69 -7.22 -16.86
CA PHE A 220 -18.02 -8.66 -16.85
C PHE A 220 -18.57 -9.05 -15.45
N PRO A 221 -19.30 -10.17 -15.26
CA PRO A 221 -19.86 -10.58 -13.95
C PRO A 221 -18.77 -11.11 -12.99
N LEU A 222 -17.68 -10.35 -12.87
CA LEU A 222 -16.59 -10.46 -11.91
C LEU A 222 -16.79 -9.53 -10.70
N PHE A 223 -17.94 -8.86 -10.61
CA PHE A 223 -18.31 -7.93 -9.52
C PHE A 223 -18.11 -8.58 -8.14
N THR A 224 -18.38 -9.88 -8.02
CA THR A 224 -18.15 -10.67 -6.80
C THR A 224 -16.69 -10.78 -6.41
N HIS A 225 -15.78 -10.91 -7.39
CA HIS A 225 -14.33 -10.98 -7.14
C HIS A 225 -13.78 -9.60 -6.78
N LEU A 226 -14.29 -8.56 -7.44
CA LEU A 226 -13.96 -7.17 -7.15
C LEU A 226 -14.39 -6.80 -5.71
N ILE A 227 -15.59 -7.20 -5.28
CA ILE A 227 -16.07 -7.04 -3.91
C ILE A 227 -15.20 -7.80 -2.91
N LEU A 228 -14.82 -9.06 -3.19
CA LEU A 228 -13.94 -9.82 -2.30
C LEU A 228 -12.55 -9.19 -2.16
N CYS A 229 -11.94 -8.72 -3.26
CA CYS A 229 -10.68 -7.98 -3.24
C CYS A 229 -10.79 -6.65 -2.48
N ILE A 230 -11.97 -6.02 -2.43
CA ILE A 230 -12.20 -4.71 -1.80
C ILE A 230 -12.57 -4.82 -0.32
N VAL A 231 -13.41 -5.78 0.06
CA VAL A 231 -13.67 -6.15 1.47
C VAL A 231 -12.36 -6.55 2.18
N PHE A 232 -11.44 -7.10 1.42
CA PHE A 232 -10.09 -7.44 1.82
C PHE A 232 -9.15 -6.23 1.97
N VAL A 233 -9.17 -5.27 1.03
CA VAL A 233 -8.40 -4.01 1.13
C VAL A 233 -8.95 -3.18 2.28
N TRP A 234 -10.23 -3.30 2.54
CA TRP A 234 -10.90 -2.74 3.70
C TRP A 234 -10.41 -3.37 5.01
N PHE A 235 -10.21 -4.69 5.08
CA PHE A 235 -9.63 -5.37 6.25
C PHE A 235 -8.18 -4.92 6.52
N THR A 236 -7.35 -4.72 5.48
CA THR A 236 -5.97 -4.22 5.64
C THR A 236 -5.91 -2.75 6.02
N ASN A 237 -6.85 -1.91 5.57
CA ASN A 237 -6.93 -0.50 5.98
C ASN A 237 -7.49 -0.32 7.41
N LEU A 238 -8.41 -1.18 7.86
CA LEU A 238 -8.85 -1.25 9.26
C LEU A 238 -7.72 -1.62 10.22
N LYS A 239 -6.73 -2.40 9.76
CA LYS A 239 -5.55 -2.77 10.53
C LYS A 239 -4.64 -1.55 10.79
N TYR A 240 -4.45 -0.67 9.80
CA TYR A 240 -3.66 0.56 9.93
C TYR A 240 -4.28 1.56 10.92
N SER A 241 -5.61 1.53 11.08
CA SER A 241 -6.33 2.39 12.01
C SER A 241 -6.49 1.83 13.42
N ARG A 242 -6.08 0.57 13.73
CA ARG A 242 -6.25 0.00 15.07
C ARG A 242 -4.99 -0.63 15.67
N VAL A 243 -4.11 -1.22 14.87
CA VAL A 243 -2.89 -1.91 15.35
C VAL A 243 -1.73 -0.93 15.54
N GLU A 244 -1.57 0.04 14.63
CA GLU A 244 -0.57 1.11 14.79
C GLU A 244 -0.89 2.07 15.96
N ILE A 245 -2.15 2.10 16.43
CA ILE A 245 -2.59 2.97 17.53
C ILE A 245 -2.00 2.55 18.88
N ASP A 246 -1.77 1.26 19.08
CA ASP A 246 -1.16 0.76 20.30
C ASP A 246 0.28 0.29 20.06
N GLU A 247 0.66 -0.20 18.88
CA GLU A 247 1.99 -0.80 18.67
C GLU A 247 3.07 0.21 18.26
N VAL A 248 2.76 1.23 17.43
CA VAL A 248 3.69 2.35 17.19
C VAL A 248 3.68 3.32 18.37
N ARG A 249 2.58 3.41 19.13
CA ARG A 249 2.61 4.13 20.41
C ARG A 249 3.35 3.35 21.49
N PHE A 250 3.28 2.02 21.57
CA PHE A 250 4.05 1.23 22.54
C PHE A 250 5.52 1.13 22.14
N GLU A 251 5.86 0.80 20.90
CA GLU A 251 7.27 0.68 20.49
C GLU A 251 8.01 2.02 20.47
N TRP A 252 7.33 3.15 20.24
CA TRP A 252 7.98 4.48 20.26
C TRP A 252 7.82 5.22 21.59
N ALA A 253 6.75 4.99 22.37
CA ALA A 253 6.61 5.60 23.70
C ALA A 253 7.28 4.80 24.82
N GLU A 254 7.36 3.46 24.78
CA GLU A 254 8.24 2.72 25.72
C GLU A 254 9.71 3.03 25.42
N CYS A 255 10.09 3.11 24.14
CA CYS A 255 11.47 3.45 23.75
C CYS A 255 11.86 4.92 24.02
N MET A 256 10.89 5.83 24.24
CA MET A 256 11.15 7.21 24.69
C MET A 256 10.98 7.41 26.21
N LEU A 257 10.09 6.67 26.88
CA LEU A 257 9.87 6.79 28.33
C LEU A 257 10.86 5.94 29.16
N ASP A 258 11.51 4.94 28.56
CA ASP A 258 12.68 4.28 29.15
C ASP A 258 13.99 5.09 28.97
N TYR A 259 13.92 6.29 28.38
CA TYR A 259 15.06 7.16 28.07
C TYR A 259 14.89 8.64 28.49
N ILE A 260 14.13 8.89 29.57
CA ILE A 260 14.34 10.03 30.49
C ILE A 260 14.76 9.46 31.83
#